data_AF-A0AAV1HSQ1-F1
#
_entry.id   AF-A0AAV1HSQ1-F1
#
_cell.length_a   1.000
_cell.length_b   1.000
_cell.length_c   1.000
_cell.angle_alpha   90.00
_cell.angle_beta   90.00
_cell.angle_gamma   90.00
#
_symmetry.space_group_name_H-M   'P 1'
#
loop_
_entity.id
_entity.type
_entity.pdbx_description
1 polymer ?
#
loop_
_entity_poly.entity_id
_entity_poly.type
_entity_poly.pdbx_seq_one_letter_code
_entity_poly.pdbx_strand_id
1 'polypeptide(L)'
;MMAMQILKVYSSSYQASCLPARCSTTLKWSRIATDHLKSKCSKAARRRQKISCSGLHGDQDELRKQKKALEALLRLSEEADEARSARVEEGVQPVLRDLPLWRIQSATLPGSQAVYHVHVPHYTSMFGELLDRPKPHRFGHMLLPGGSVNLGNPAFELRPGTSAPLIGTLMEVVSHLWMEDGRLLILAVGLCRIKVVRQLQSVPHSRADVEVLPDLEEVQDRMQLAMRTVDAISGSSEADLSSVMQSAHAAATAAASASSLAWCDYETAALQKLANRPSGEAQAPDQAARGAKKMFDPYKLVWRHLLAGMHGLKSGLWLGMSVGQDETIDLPHLNDPESAEGREGMELLAQASTAAEAAAAQAAAAAAVLALGQTQPSPTGLPDLAQAPLNTVSERGIPCRGPSKMLEDSRGDDTEQILPSLPQACADALAAELRVWRLHSEISELALLTDRLFSAPEALLPPAVMQLDPRSPNQAGRFPPTAGLAAKIPVAGAVKAREVSDAHAAASIGSVSNTDAAAAENAQLYPALRRASRLSFCMATALPASFNGAEGRQAVLEASGIATRLRLLEEVMQKQKDQLSMLHALEKDFGNSGQAEAS
;
A
#
# COMPACT_ATOMS: atom_id res chain seq x y z
N MET A 1 38.03 31.03 -9.90
CA MET A 1 38.65 29.88 -10.59
C MET A 1 38.54 28.54 -9.84
N MET A 2 38.17 28.49 -8.55
CA MET A 2 37.92 27.23 -7.82
C MET A 2 36.51 26.60 -8.02
N ALA A 3 35.54 27.34 -8.54
CA ALA A 3 34.17 26.85 -8.77
C ALA A 3 34.04 25.82 -9.92
N MET A 4 35.10 25.56 -10.69
CA MET A 4 35.06 24.65 -11.85
C MET A 4 35.58 23.23 -11.56
N GLN A 5 36.12 22.94 -10.37
CA GLN A 5 36.63 21.61 -10.03
C GLN A 5 35.63 20.73 -9.26
N ILE A 6 34.62 21.30 -8.60
CA ILE A 6 33.61 20.52 -7.86
C ILE A 6 32.51 19.96 -8.80
N LEU A 7 32.27 20.60 -9.95
CA LEU A 7 31.32 20.11 -10.96
C LEU A 7 31.83 18.90 -11.76
N LYS A 8 33.11 18.52 -11.66
CA LYS A 8 33.69 17.39 -12.39
C LYS A 8 33.45 16.02 -11.74
N VAL A 9 32.97 16.00 -10.49
CA VAL A 9 32.59 14.76 -9.78
C VAL A 9 31.12 14.39 -10.02
N TYR A 10 30.28 15.32 -10.47
CA TYR A 10 28.84 15.09 -10.66
C TYR A 10 28.39 14.81 -12.11
N SER A 11 29.28 14.86 -13.11
CA SER A 11 28.91 14.64 -14.52
C SER A 11 29.41 13.31 -15.14
N SER A 12 29.98 12.38 -14.37
CA SER A 12 30.65 11.18 -14.91
C SER A 12 29.86 9.87 -14.80
N SER A 13 28.55 9.91 -14.56
CA SER A 13 27.72 8.69 -14.44
C SER A 13 26.68 8.50 -15.54
N TYR A 14 26.67 9.33 -16.59
CA TYR A 14 25.69 9.23 -17.68
C TYR A 14 26.33 9.47 -19.05
N GLN A 15 27.35 8.69 -19.43
CA GLN A 15 27.80 8.56 -20.83
C GLN A 15 28.90 7.49 -20.95
N ALA A 16 28.53 6.21 -21.04
CA ALA A 16 29.37 5.17 -21.66
C ALA A 16 28.60 3.85 -21.82
N SER A 17 27.91 3.67 -22.94
CA SER A 17 27.73 2.35 -23.60
C SER A 17 26.91 2.50 -24.87
N CYS A 18 27.54 3.05 -25.91
CA CYS A 18 27.09 2.89 -27.30
C CYS A 18 28.34 2.81 -28.17
N LEU A 19 28.76 1.59 -28.52
CA LEU A 19 29.47 1.34 -29.78
C LEU A 19 28.95 0.04 -30.42
N PRO A 20 28.81 0.01 -31.76
CA PRO A 20 28.16 -1.08 -32.47
C PRO A 20 29.20 -2.10 -32.96
N ALA A 21 28.90 -3.38 -32.82
CA ALA A 21 29.59 -4.42 -33.57
C ALA A 21 28.56 -5.27 -34.31
N ARG A 22 28.59 -5.11 -35.63
CA ARG A 22 27.96 -5.99 -36.61
C ARG A 22 28.43 -7.43 -36.38
N CYS A 23 27.50 -8.38 -36.36
CA CYS A 23 27.79 -9.72 -36.85
C CYS A 23 26.54 -10.28 -37.52
N SER A 24 26.65 -10.49 -38.83
CA SER A 24 25.66 -11.13 -39.67
C SER A 24 25.70 -12.64 -39.46
N THR A 25 24.58 -13.24 -39.10
CA THR A 25 24.33 -14.66 -39.35
C THR A 25 22.87 -14.86 -39.72
N THR A 26 22.66 -14.98 -41.02
CA THR A 26 21.51 -15.62 -41.66
C THR A 26 21.23 -16.98 -41.02
N LEU A 27 20.05 -17.14 -40.42
CA LEU A 27 19.50 -18.46 -40.11
C LEU A 27 18.12 -18.61 -40.76
N LYS A 28 18.10 -19.54 -41.72
CA LYS A 28 16.95 -20.06 -42.45
C LYS A 28 15.93 -20.62 -41.47
N TRP A 29 14.69 -20.17 -41.56
CA TRP A 29 13.55 -20.86 -40.96
C TRP A 29 13.05 -21.94 -41.92
N SER A 30 13.40 -23.19 -41.64
CA SER A 30 12.79 -24.37 -42.25
C SER A 30 11.52 -24.77 -41.49
N ARG A 31 10.38 -24.77 -42.19
CA ARG A 31 9.14 -25.43 -41.78
C ARG A 31 9.32 -26.96 -41.77
N ILE A 32 9.02 -27.60 -40.64
CA ILE A 32 8.75 -29.04 -40.49
C ILE A 32 7.61 -29.13 -39.47
N ALA A 33 6.35 -29.25 -39.90
CA ALA A 33 5.62 -30.49 -40.19
C ALA A 33 5.17 -31.24 -38.92
N THR A 34 3.92 -30.97 -38.50
CA THR A 34 3.11 -31.86 -37.66
C THR A 34 1.99 -32.41 -38.52
N ASP A 35 2.14 -33.64 -39.00
CA ASP A 35 1.05 -34.45 -39.55
C ASP A 35 1.47 -35.93 -39.50
N HIS A 36 1.04 -36.66 -38.46
CA HIS A 36 0.94 -38.11 -38.50
C HIS A 36 0.09 -38.64 -37.35
N LEU A 37 -1.17 -39.00 -37.65
CA LEU A 37 -1.81 -40.26 -37.26
C LEU A 37 -3.31 -40.20 -37.56
N LYS A 38 -3.71 -40.74 -38.72
CA LYS A 38 -5.00 -41.42 -38.95
C LYS A 38 -5.09 -41.89 -40.40
N SER A 39 -4.78 -43.16 -40.64
CA SER A 39 -5.41 -43.91 -41.73
C SER A 39 -5.04 -45.40 -41.71
N LYS A 40 -6.05 -46.21 -41.43
CA LYS A 40 -6.35 -47.54 -42.00
C LYS A 40 -5.41 -48.71 -41.72
N CYS A 41 -5.94 -49.72 -41.06
CA CYS A 41 -6.00 -51.04 -41.70
C CYS A 41 -7.24 -51.82 -41.28
N SER A 42 -7.81 -52.51 -42.26
CA SER A 42 -9.10 -53.19 -42.23
C SER A 42 -8.92 -54.71 -42.23
N LYS A 43 -9.93 -55.40 -41.70
CA LYS A 43 -10.39 -56.76 -42.06
C LYS A 43 -9.51 -57.95 -41.69
N ALA A 44 -10.03 -58.77 -40.76
CA ALA A 44 -10.13 -60.22 -40.96
C ALA A 44 -11.29 -60.79 -40.12
N ALA A 45 -11.95 -61.79 -40.68
CA ALA A 45 -13.25 -62.30 -40.34
C ALA A 45 -13.32 -63.11 -39.03
N ARG A 46 -14.50 -63.16 -38.40
CA ARG A 46 -15.04 -64.40 -37.83
C ARG A 46 -16.56 -64.35 -37.72
N ARG A 47 -17.20 -65.26 -38.46
CA ARG A 47 -18.59 -65.71 -38.35
C ARG A 47 -18.95 -65.96 -36.89
N ARG A 48 -20.06 -65.37 -36.41
CA ARG A 48 -20.89 -65.96 -35.35
C ARG A 48 -22.37 -65.75 -35.67
N GLN A 49 -23.12 -66.79 -35.32
CA GLN A 49 -24.51 -67.05 -35.65
C GLN A 49 -25.45 -65.95 -35.18
N LYS A 50 -26.43 -65.71 -36.05
CA LYS A 50 -27.60 -64.87 -35.85
C LYS A 50 -28.59 -65.64 -34.97
N ILE A 51 -28.61 -65.35 -33.67
CA ILE A 51 -29.74 -65.69 -32.81
C ILE A 51 -30.55 -64.41 -32.65
N SER A 52 -31.74 -64.42 -33.24
CA SER A 52 -32.71 -63.33 -33.24
C SER A 52 -33.43 -63.28 -31.88
N CYS A 53 -32.93 -62.47 -30.95
CA CYS A 53 -33.69 -62.01 -29.78
C CYS A 53 -34.24 -60.60 -30.06
N SER A 54 -35.29 -60.53 -30.87
CA SER A 54 -36.10 -59.33 -31.06
C SER A 54 -37.05 -59.20 -29.86
N GLY A 55 -36.69 -58.38 -28.86
CA GLY A 55 -37.61 -58.13 -27.73
C GLY A 55 -37.19 -57.17 -26.63
N LEU A 56 -35.93 -56.71 -26.55
CA LEU A 56 -35.47 -55.84 -25.43
C LEU A 56 -34.50 -54.73 -25.90
N HIS A 57 -34.80 -54.06 -27.03
CA HIS A 57 -33.95 -52.99 -27.58
C HIS A 57 -34.28 -51.57 -27.07
N GLY A 58 -35.35 -51.40 -26.28
CA GLY A 58 -35.68 -50.09 -25.70
C GLY A 58 -34.76 -49.65 -24.56
N ASP A 59 -34.12 -50.60 -23.87
CA ASP A 59 -33.48 -50.31 -22.58
C ASP A 59 -32.01 -49.87 -22.72
N GLN A 60 -31.32 -50.27 -23.79
CA GLN A 60 -29.89 -49.92 -23.95
C GLN A 60 -29.64 -48.47 -24.34
N ASP A 61 -30.54 -47.85 -25.09
CA ASP A 61 -30.42 -46.43 -25.44
C ASP A 61 -30.78 -45.53 -24.25
N GLU A 62 -31.72 -45.97 -23.41
CA GLU A 62 -32.02 -45.36 -22.11
C GLU A 62 -30.78 -45.41 -21.20
N LEU A 63 -30.13 -46.57 -21.09
CA LEU A 63 -28.91 -46.77 -20.30
C LEU A 63 -27.74 -45.90 -20.78
N ARG A 64 -27.60 -45.72 -22.10
CA ARG A 64 -26.57 -44.85 -22.68
C ARG A 64 -26.83 -43.37 -22.38
N LYS A 65 -28.09 -42.93 -22.43
CA LYS A 65 -28.47 -41.57 -22.04
C LYS A 65 -28.22 -41.33 -20.55
N GLN A 66 -28.60 -42.27 -19.69
CA GLN A 66 -28.36 -42.20 -18.25
C GLN A 66 -26.86 -42.16 -17.93
N LYS A 67 -26.04 -43.01 -18.57
CA LYS A 67 -24.59 -43.00 -18.39
C LYS A 67 -23.96 -41.65 -18.80
N LYS A 68 -24.38 -41.09 -19.93
CA LYS A 68 -23.86 -39.81 -20.42
C LYS A 68 -24.28 -38.62 -19.53
N ALA A 69 -25.48 -38.69 -18.96
CA ALA A 69 -25.95 -37.70 -17.97
C ALA A 69 -25.16 -37.80 -16.66
N LEU A 70 -24.86 -39.02 -16.19
CA LEU A 70 -24.05 -39.24 -14.99
C LEU A 70 -22.60 -38.76 -15.18
N GLU A 71 -21.98 -39.02 -16.34
CA GLU A 71 -20.65 -38.51 -16.68
C GLU A 71 -20.63 -36.98 -16.74
N ALA A 72 -21.69 -36.33 -17.22
CA ALA A 72 -21.80 -34.87 -17.21
C ALA A 72 -21.94 -34.30 -15.78
N LEU A 73 -22.69 -34.97 -14.91
CA LEU A 73 -22.84 -34.57 -13.51
C LEU A 73 -21.53 -34.73 -12.72
N LEU A 74 -20.78 -35.81 -12.94
CA LEU A 74 -19.46 -36.00 -12.34
C LEU A 74 -18.47 -34.92 -12.78
N ARG A 75 -18.51 -34.52 -14.06
CA ARG A 75 -17.66 -33.44 -14.57
C ARG A 75 -18.00 -32.08 -13.95
N LEU A 76 -19.29 -31.80 -13.78
CA LEU A 76 -19.76 -30.59 -13.09
C LEU A 76 -19.41 -30.62 -11.60
N SER A 77 -19.40 -31.79 -10.95
CA SER A 77 -18.96 -31.89 -9.55
C SER A 77 -17.46 -31.72 -9.44
N GLU A 78 -16.65 -32.31 -10.33
CA GLU A 78 -15.20 -32.10 -10.37
C GLU A 78 -14.83 -30.62 -10.63
N GLU A 79 -15.51 -29.94 -11.56
CA GLU A 79 -15.33 -28.50 -11.80
C GLU A 79 -15.79 -27.66 -10.58
N ALA A 80 -16.87 -28.06 -9.91
CA ALA A 80 -17.34 -27.41 -8.69
C ALA A 80 -16.43 -27.68 -7.48
N ASP A 81 -15.82 -28.85 -7.40
CA ASP A 81 -14.90 -29.27 -6.34
C ASP A 81 -13.49 -28.70 -6.56
N GLU A 82 -13.03 -28.53 -7.81
CA GLU A 82 -11.85 -27.70 -8.14
C GLU A 82 -12.13 -26.23 -7.81
N ALA A 83 -13.31 -25.71 -8.16
CA ALA A 83 -13.70 -24.35 -7.82
C ALA A 83 -13.89 -24.14 -6.31
N ARG A 84 -14.29 -25.18 -5.54
CA ARG A 84 -14.37 -25.14 -4.08
C ARG A 84 -13.00 -25.32 -3.44
N SER A 85 -12.17 -26.24 -3.92
CA SER A 85 -10.81 -26.45 -3.38
C SER A 85 -9.93 -25.23 -3.64
N ALA A 86 -10.07 -24.58 -4.80
CA ALA A 86 -9.45 -23.28 -5.09
C ALA A 86 -9.98 -22.13 -4.21
N ARG A 87 -11.18 -22.26 -3.61
CA ARG A 87 -11.73 -21.29 -2.63
C ARG A 87 -11.34 -21.61 -1.19
N VAL A 88 -10.98 -22.86 -0.88
CA VAL A 88 -10.65 -23.30 0.49
C VAL A 88 -9.16 -23.08 0.80
N GLU A 89 -8.27 -23.09 -0.21
CA GLU A 89 -6.85 -22.74 -0.02
C GLU A 89 -6.55 -21.23 -0.16
N GLU A 90 -7.55 -20.42 -0.50
CA GLU A 90 -7.44 -18.96 -0.41
C GLU A 90 -7.45 -18.55 1.07
N GLY A 91 -6.26 -18.26 1.59
CA GLY A 91 -6.09 -17.67 2.91
C GLY A 91 -7.01 -16.46 3.10
N VAL A 92 -7.38 -16.22 4.36
CA VAL A 92 -8.49 -15.32 4.72
C VAL A 92 -8.22 -13.83 4.49
N GLN A 93 -7.10 -13.49 3.86
CA GLN A 93 -6.82 -12.12 3.50
C GLN A 93 -7.73 -11.68 2.34
N PRO A 94 -8.14 -10.41 2.28
CA PRO A 94 -8.87 -9.89 1.14
C PRO A 94 -7.98 -9.95 -0.11
N VAL A 95 -8.16 -11.00 -0.92
CA VAL A 95 -7.48 -11.15 -2.21
C VAL A 95 -8.22 -10.33 -3.26
N LEU A 96 -7.53 -9.34 -3.81
CA LEU A 96 -7.98 -8.61 -4.99
C LEU A 96 -7.66 -9.44 -6.22
N ARG A 97 -8.69 -10.11 -6.74
CA ARG A 97 -8.56 -11.00 -7.90
C ARG A 97 -8.42 -10.22 -9.19
N ASP A 98 -7.60 -10.77 -10.09
CA ASP A 98 -7.49 -10.30 -11.47
C ASP A 98 -7.22 -8.78 -11.60
N LEU A 99 -6.36 -8.27 -10.71
CA LEU A 99 -5.97 -6.86 -10.65
C LEU A 99 -5.01 -6.54 -11.82
N PRO A 100 -5.30 -5.51 -12.64
CA PRO A 100 -4.37 -5.07 -13.67
C PRO A 100 -3.14 -4.44 -13.01
N LEU A 101 -1.95 -4.78 -13.51
CA LEU A 101 -0.68 -4.32 -12.96
C LEU A 101 0.07 -3.42 -13.95
N TRP A 102 0.31 -2.19 -13.52
CA TRP A 102 1.23 -1.26 -14.17
C TRP A 102 2.66 -1.49 -13.68
N ARG A 103 3.52 -1.97 -14.57
CA ARG A 103 4.92 -2.33 -14.27
C ARG A 103 5.90 -1.34 -14.91
N ILE A 104 6.64 -0.55 -14.12
CA ILE A 104 7.59 0.45 -14.64
C ILE A 104 8.88 0.51 -13.82
N GLN A 105 9.88 1.25 -14.30
CA GLN A 105 11.21 1.37 -13.68
C GLN A 105 11.28 2.19 -12.37
N SER A 106 10.14 2.47 -11.75
CA SER A 106 10.06 3.21 -10.48
C SER A 106 9.13 2.49 -9.52
N ALA A 107 9.35 2.67 -8.22
CA ALA A 107 8.43 2.25 -7.18
C ALA A 107 7.63 3.46 -6.69
N THR A 108 6.32 3.29 -6.57
CA THR A 108 5.39 4.29 -6.03
C THR A 108 5.05 3.90 -4.60
N LEU A 109 4.99 4.84 -3.66
CA LEU A 109 4.73 4.56 -2.25
C LEU A 109 3.26 4.84 -1.88
N PRO A 110 2.68 4.14 -0.88
CA PRO A 110 1.41 4.52 -0.30
C PRO A 110 1.36 6.00 0.06
N GLY A 111 0.22 6.63 -0.22
CA GLY A 111 -0.01 8.04 -0.02
C GLY A 111 0.58 8.99 -1.05
N SER A 112 1.50 8.54 -1.91
CA SER A 112 2.04 9.38 -2.98
C SER A 112 0.98 9.61 -4.06
N GLN A 113 1.02 10.79 -4.66
CA GLN A 113 0.18 11.15 -5.80
C GLN A 113 1.07 11.30 -7.03
N ALA A 114 0.58 10.81 -8.17
CA ALA A 114 1.31 10.89 -9.41
C ALA A 114 0.38 11.25 -10.56
N VAL A 115 0.86 12.16 -11.40
CA VAL A 115 0.28 12.43 -12.71
C VAL A 115 1.04 11.61 -13.74
N TYR A 116 0.30 10.82 -14.49
CA TYR A 116 0.79 9.77 -15.34
C TYR A 116 0.43 10.06 -16.78
N HIS A 117 1.44 10.19 -17.64
CA HIS A 117 1.26 10.36 -19.08
C HIS A 117 1.37 9.02 -19.81
N VAL A 118 0.22 8.35 -19.94
CA VAL A 118 0.11 7.02 -20.53
C VAL A 118 -0.05 7.14 -22.04
N HIS A 119 0.99 6.72 -22.77
CA HIS A 119 1.04 6.78 -24.23
C HIS A 119 1.39 5.43 -24.86
N VAL A 120 1.77 4.43 -24.05
CA VAL A 120 2.14 3.10 -24.54
C VAL A 120 0.86 2.31 -24.85
N PRO A 121 0.70 1.73 -26.06
CA PRO A 121 -0.57 1.14 -26.49
C PRO A 121 -1.17 0.07 -25.55
N HIS A 122 -0.35 -0.81 -24.98
CA HIS A 122 -0.87 -1.84 -24.07
C HIS A 122 -1.33 -1.27 -22.72
N TYR A 123 -0.75 -0.16 -22.25
CA TYR A 123 -1.22 0.52 -21.04
C TYR A 123 -2.41 1.44 -21.30
N THR A 124 -2.49 2.09 -22.45
CA THR A 124 -3.70 2.84 -22.84
C THR A 124 -4.90 1.89 -22.97
N SER A 125 -4.71 0.70 -23.54
CA SER A 125 -5.74 -0.37 -23.55
C SER A 125 -6.11 -0.82 -22.14
N MET A 126 -5.12 -1.11 -21.28
CA MET A 126 -5.36 -1.52 -19.88
C MET A 126 -6.18 -0.47 -19.12
N PHE A 127 -5.82 0.81 -19.25
CA PHE A 127 -6.54 1.88 -18.57
C PHE A 127 -7.90 2.17 -19.20
N GLY A 128 -8.08 2.01 -20.51
CA GLY A 128 -9.40 2.05 -21.14
C GLY A 128 -10.33 1.01 -20.51
N GLU A 129 -9.89 -0.25 -20.47
CA GLU A 129 -10.64 -1.35 -19.84
C GLU A 129 -10.91 -1.12 -18.34
N LEU A 130 -9.97 -0.48 -17.63
CA LEU A 130 -10.15 -0.16 -16.21
C LEU A 130 -11.17 0.97 -16.01
N LEU A 131 -11.09 2.03 -16.81
CA LEU A 131 -11.94 3.21 -16.71
C LEU A 131 -13.38 2.95 -17.16
N ASP A 132 -13.60 1.96 -18.01
CA ASP A 132 -14.92 1.48 -18.42
C ASP A 132 -15.66 0.72 -17.29
N ARG A 133 -14.96 0.31 -16.23
CA ARG A 133 -15.56 -0.35 -15.06
C ARG A 133 -16.16 0.69 -14.10
N PRO A 134 -17.13 0.29 -13.25
CA PRO A 134 -17.57 1.16 -12.16
C PRO A 134 -16.40 1.47 -11.22
N LYS A 135 -16.41 2.68 -10.65
CA LYS A 135 -15.48 3.08 -9.58
C LYS A 135 -15.62 2.12 -8.36
N PRO A 136 -14.55 1.88 -7.59
CA PRO A 136 -13.23 2.51 -7.69
C PRO A 136 -12.34 1.92 -8.78
N HIS A 137 -11.59 2.78 -9.48
CA HIS A 137 -10.69 2.41 -10.58
C HIS A 137 -9.30 2.04 -10.05
N ARG A 138 -9.14 0.80 -9.59
CA ARG A 138 -7.92 0.32 -8.92
C ARG A 138 -7.00 -0.48 -9.84
N PHE A 139 -5.70 -0.29 -9.66
CA PHE A 139 -4.65 -1.05 -10.33
C PHE A 139 -3.45 -1.24 -9.40
N GLY A 140 -2.64 -2.27 -9.64
CA GLY A 140 -1.39 -2.47 -8.91
C GLY A 140 -0.23 -1.77 -9.60
N HIS A 141 0.59 -1.03 -8.87
CA HIS A 141 1.82 -0.44 -9.38
C HIS A 141 3.03 -1.22 -8.87
N MET A 142 3.77 -1.83 -9.78
CA MET A 142 4.91 -2.71 -9.48
C MET A 142 6.20 -2.15 -10.08
N LEU A 143 7.30 -2.27 -9.34
CA LEU A 143 8.62 -2.03 -9.91
C LEU A 143 8.96 -3.14 -10.93
N LEU A 144 9.42 -2.74 -12.09
CA LEU A 144 10.03 -3.58 -13.11
C LEU A 144 11.46 -3.10 -13.33
N PRO A 145 12.47 -3.77 -12.75
CA PRO A 145 13.85 -3.41 -12.96
C PRO A 145 14.17 -3.41 -14.46
N GLY A 146 14.84 -2.37 -14.95
CA GLY A 146 15.12 -2.16 -16.38
C GLY A 146 13.93 -1.65 -17.22
N GLY A 147 12.74 -1.50 -16.64
CA GLY A 147 11.57 -0.95 -17.33
C GLY A 147 10.98 -1.88 -18.38
N SER A 148 10.30 -1.31 -19.38
CA SER A 148 9.47 -2.06 -20.35
C SER A 148 10.23 -3.07 -21.20
N VAL A 149 11.56 -2.98 -21.30
CA VAL A 149 12.39 -3.96 -22.03
C VAL A 149 12.34 -5.35 -21.40
N ASN A 150 12.02 -5.43 -20.10
CA ASN A 150 11.89 -6.67 -19.36
C ASN A 150 10.44 -7.18 -19.25
N LEU A 151 9.49 -6.50 -19.90
CA LEU A 151 8.10 -6.95 -19.95
C LEU A 151 8.01 -8.25 -20.77
N GLY A 152 7.41 -9.30 -20.20
CA GLY A 152 7.35 -10.63 -20.83
C GLY A 152 8.63 -11.47 -20.69
N ASN A 153 9.68 -10.96 -20.03
CA ASN A 153 10.89 -11.73 -19.77
C ASN A 153 10.66 -12.71 -18.59
N PRO A 154 10.90 -14.03 -18.75
CA PRO A 154 10.72 -15.01 -17.67
C PRO A 154 11.55 -14.74 -16.39
N ALA A 155 12.67 -14.04 -16.51
CA ALA A 155 13.50 -13.63 -15.36
C ALA A 155 12.84 -12.57 -14.48
N PHE A 156 11.78 -11.93 -14.99
CA PHE A 156 11.00 -10.89 -14.31
C PHE A 156 9.50 -11.26 -14.26
N GLU A 157 9.16 -12.54 -14.32
CA GLU A 157 7.80 -13.01 -13.97
C GLU A 157 7.50 -12.73 -12.50
N LEU A 158 6.25 -12.42 -12.16
CA LEU A 158 5.85 -12.11 -10.78
C LEU A 158 5.64 -13.40 -9.99
N ARG A 159 6.74 -14.13 -9.77
CA ARG A 159 6.79 -15.37 -8.99
C ARG A 159 8.01 -15.37 -8.05
N PRO A 160 7.94 -16.11 -6.93
CA PRO A 160 9.10 -16.32 -6.06
C PRO A 160 10.31 -16.88 -6.82
N GLY A 161 11.50 -16.44 -6.46
CA GLY A 161 12.78 -16.84 -7.07
C GLY A 161 13.17 -16.08 -8.36
N THR A 162 12.44 -15.01 -8.73
CA THR A 162 12.77 -14.16 -9.88
C THR A 162 13.34 -12.82 -9.44
N SER A 163 13.82 -12.03 -10.39
CA SER A 163 14.31 -10.67 -10.12
C SER A 163 13.17 -9.65 -9.98
N ALA A 164 11.91 -10.05 -10.20
CA ALA A 164 10.78 -9.13 -10.05
C ALA A 164 10.37 -9.03 -8.58
N PRO A 165 10.23 -7.80 -8.05
CA PRO A 165 9.64 -7.60 -6.73
C PRO A 165 8.19 -8.09 -6.71
N LEU A 166 7.80 -8.76 -5.62
CA LEU A 166 6.43 -9.24 -5.42
C LEU A 166 5.56 -8.26 -4.65
N ILE A 167 6.17 -7.24 -4.03
CA ILE A 167 5.47 -6.19 -3.29
C ILE A 167 5.41 -4.92 -4.15
N GLY A 168 4.23 -4.32 -4.22
CA GLY A 168 3.99 -3.04 -4.87
C GLY A 168 2.97 -2.22 -4.11
N THR A 169 2.37 -1.27 -4.82
CA THR A 169 1.39 -0.33 -4.24
C THR A 169 0.08 -0.43 -4.98
N LEU A 170 -1.02 -0.59 -4.23
CA LEU A 170 -2.36 -0.44 -4.77
C LEU A 170 -2.58 1.04 -5.10
N MET A 171 -2.91 1.33 -6.34
CA MET A 171 -3.20 2.68 -6.81
C MET A 171 -4.68 2.81 -7.14
N GLU A 172 -5.20 4.02 -6.98
CA GLU A 172 -6.55 4.36 -7.44
C GLU A 172 -6.52 5.59 -8.35
N VAL A 173 -7.22 5.49 -9.48
CA VAL A 173 -7.40 6.62 -10.40
C VAL A 173 -8.43 7.58 -9.83
N VAL A 174 -7.98 8.79 -9.51
CA VAL A 174 -8.81 9.87 -8.99
C VAL A 174 -9.48 10.64 -10.13
N SER A 175 -8.71 10.96 -11.18
CA SER A 175 -9.18 11.70 -12.35
C SER A 175 -8.39 11.28 -13.59
N HIS A 176 -8.97 11.45 -14.78
CA HIS A 176 -8.29 11.18 -16.05
C HIS A 176 -8.74 12.13 -17.15
N LEU A 177 -7.90 12.29 -18.17
CA LEU A 177 -8.18 13.06 -19.39
C LEU A 177 -7.64 12.34 -20.61
N TRP A 178 -8.53 12.05 -21.55
CA TRP A 178 -8.17 11.62 -22.90
C TRP A 178 -7.73 12.82 -23.73
N MET A 179 -6.58 12.69 -24.37
CA MET A 179 -6.06 13.66 -25.32
C MET A 179 -6.54 13.31 -26.74
N GLU A 180 -6.57 14.32 -27.62
CA GLU A 180 -7.01 14.16 -29.02
C GLU A 180 -6.14 13.16 -29.81
N ASP A 181 -4.90 12.92 -29.38
CA ASP A 181 -3.95 11.97 -29.97
C ASP A 181 -4.08 10.53 -29.43
N GLY A 182 -5.10 10.27 -28.60
CA GLY A 182 -5.33 8.97 -27.96
C GLY A 182 -4.46 8.68 -26.75
N ARG A 183 -3.64 9.65 -26.29
CA ARG A 183 -2.92 9.54 -25.02
C ARG A 183 -3.85 9.80 -23.84
N LEU A 184 -3.44 9.31 -22.68
CA LEU A 184 -4.22 9.40 -21.45
C LEU A 184 -3.38 10.06 -20.35
N LEU A 185 -3.89 11.12 -19.76
CA LEU A 185 -3.37 11.71 -18.53
C LEU A 185 -4.18 11.16 -17.36
N ILE A 186 -3.51 10.55 -16.38
CA ILE A 186 -4.15 9.96 -15.19
C ILE A 186 -3.60 10.64 -13.95
N LEU A 187 -4.48 11.09 -13.06
CA LEU A 187 -4.12 11.40 -11.68
C LEU A 187 -4.46 10.19 -10.83
N ALA A 188 -3.47 9.59 -10.18
CA ALA A 188 -3.66 8.46 -9.30
C ALA A 188 -2.96 8.67 -7.96
N VAL A 189 -3.50 8.00 -6.93
CA VAL A 189 -2.99 8.03 -5.56
C VAL A 189 -2.66 6.61 -5.10
N GLY A 190 -1.51 6.46 -4.44
CA GLY A 190 -1.14 5.21 -3.78
C GLY A 190 -1.95 5.04 -2.50
N LEU A 191 -2.57 3.88 -2.31
CA LEU A 191 -3.42 3.56 -1.17
C LEU A 191 -2.63 2.81 -0.10
N CYS A 192 -2.27 1.56 -0.40
CA CYS A 192 -1.65 0.63 0.53
C CYS A 192 -0.66 -0.28 -0.19
N ARG A 193 0.04 -1.11 0.57
CA ARG A 193 0.93 -2.13 0.01
C ARG A 193 0.11 -3.33 -0.45
N ILE A 194 0.56 -3.96 -1.53
CA ILE A 194 0.02 -5.21 -2.04
C ILE A 194 1.15 -6.19 -2.29
N LYS A 195 0.86 -7.48 -2.13
CA LYS A 195 1.76 -8.58 -2.52
C LYS A 195 1.09 -9.42 -3.59
N VAL A 196 1.83 -9.72 -4.65
CA VAL A 196 1.38 -10.62 -5.70
C VAL A 196 1.37 -12.05 -5.16
N VAL A 197 0.18 -12.66 -5.13
CA VAL A 197 -0.02 -14.06 -4.74
C VAL A 197 0.15 -14.95 -5.96
N ARG A 198 -0.51 -14.58 -7.07
CA ARG A 198 -0.50 -15.38 -8.29
C ARG A 198 -0.55 -14.50 -9.53
N GLN A 199 0.45 -14.62 -10.39
CA GLN A 199 0.40 -13.99 -11.71
C GLN A 199 -0.56 -14.77 -12.63
N LEU A 200 -1.56 -14.07 -13.18
CA LEU A 200 -2.52 -14.63 -14.14
C LEU A 200 -2.09 -14.37 -15.58
N GLN A 201 -1.52 -13.20 -15.84
CA GLN A 201 -1.14 -12.75 -17.17
C GLN A 201 0.16 -11.94 -17.08
N SER A 202 1.03 -12.07 -18.09
CA SER A 202 2.24 -11.26 -18.22
C SER A 202 2.10 -10.18 -19.29
N VAL A 203 1.55 -10.54 -20.46
CA VAL A 203 1.35 -9.69 -21.65
C VAL A 203 -0.11 -9.77 -22.13
N PRO A 204 -0.68 -8.73 -22.77
CA PRO A 204 -0.06 -7.46 -23.17
C PRO A 204 0.25 -6.50 -22.02
N HIS A 205 -0.49 -6.60 -20.91
CA HIS A 205 -0.15 -6.01 -19.62
C HIS A 205 -0.26 -7.12 -18.55
N SER A 206 0.40 -6.95 -17.41
CA SER A 206 0.38 -7.97 -16.37
C SER A 206 -0.92 -7.92 -15.57
N ARG A 207 -1.43 -9.09 -15.15
CA ARG A 207 -2.60 -9.24 -14.27
C ARG A 207 -2.28 -10.26 -13.19
N ALA A 208 -2.75 -10.04 -11.97
CA ALA A 208 -2.49 -10.95 -10.87
C ALA A 208 -3.58 -10.93 -9.81
N ASP A 209 -3.66 -12.02 -9.05
CA ASP A 209 -4.30 -12.02 -7.74
C ASP A 209 -3.31 -11.44 -6.74
N VAL A 210 -3.75 -10.44 -5.97
CA VAL A 210 -2.90 -9.76 -4.99
C VAL A 210 -3.58 -9.72 -3.62
N GLU A 211 -2.79 -9.80 -2.56
CA GLU A 211 -3.25 -9.59 -1.19
C GLU A 211 -2.85 -8.18 -0.72
N VAL A 212 -3.72 -7.55 0.08
CA VAL A 212 -3.36 -6.31 0.78
C VAL A 212 -2.45 -6.65 1.95
N LEU A 213 -1.27 -6.02 1.98
CA LEU A 213 -0.22 -6.31 2.95
C LEU A 213 -0.22 -5.26 4.08
N PRO A 214 -0.81 -5.57 5.27
CA PRO A 214 -0.81 -4.67 6.40
C PRO A 214 0.59 -4.60 7.04
N ASP A 215 0.80 -3.60 7.89
CA ASP A 215 2.03 -3.50 8.68
C ASP A 215 2.02 -4.47 9.86
N LEU A 216 3.19 -4.97 10.27
CA LEU A 216 3.33 -5.87 11.42
C LEU A 216 2.67 -5.28 12.69
N GLU A 217 2.84 -3.99 12.91
CA GLU A 217 2.26 -3.26 14.05
C GLU A 217 0.73 -3.23 13.98
N GLU A 218 0.16 -3.06 12.78
CA GLU A 218 -1.30 -3.12 12.58
C GLU A 218 -1.84 -4.53 12.87
N VAL A 219 -1.13 -5.59 12.47
CA VAL A 219 -1.51 -6.97 12.79
C VAL A 219 -1.44 -7.22 14.30
N GLN A 220 -0.38 -6.77 14.97
CA GLN A 220 -0.22 -6.95 16.42
C GLN A 220 -1.27 -6.20 17.23
N ASP A 221 -1.62 -4.98 16.82
CA ASP A 221 -2.71 -4.19 17.43
C ASP A 221 -4.05 -4.95 17.38
N ARG A 222 -4.31 -5.68 16.30
CA ARG A 222 -5.54 -6.47 16.12
C ARG A 222 -5.49 -7.87 16.76
N MET A 223 -4.35 -8.32 17.27
CA MET A 223 -4.16 -9.69 17.77
C MET A 223 -5.11 -10.03 18.93
N GLN A 224 -5.29 -9.12 19.90
CA GLN A 224 -6.16 -9.39 21.05
C GLN A 224 -7.64 -9.56 20.65
N LEU A 225 -8.12 -8.76 19.71
CA LEU A 225 -9.47 -8.89 19.16
C LEU A 225 -9.63 -10.21 18.42
N ALA A 226 -8.63 -10.59 17.63
CA ALA A 226 -8.61 -11.84 16.89
C ALA A 226 -8.64 -13.07 17.82
N MET A 227 -7.82 -13.07 18.89
CA MET A 227 -7.84 -14.15 19.89
C MET A 227 -9.22 -14.31 20.54
N ARG A 228 -9.83 -13.22 21.02
CA ARG A 228 -11.19 -13.26 21.60
C ARG A 228 -12.23 -13.80 20.61
N THR A 229 -12.07 -13.46 19.33
CA THR A 229 -12.98 -13.92 18.27
C THR A 229 -12.82 -15.41 18.01
N VAL A 230 -11.57 -15.90 17.93
CA VAL A 230 -11.28 -17.33 17.78
C VAL A 230 -11.75 -18.12 18.99
N ASP A 231 -11.53 -17.63 20.22
CA ASP A 231 -11.99 -18.27 21.45
C ASP A 231 -13.52 -18.40 21.48
N ALA A 232 -14.23 -17.34 21.07
CA ALA A 232 -15.69 -17.33 21.02
C ALA A 232 -16.26 -18.34 19.99
N ILE A 233 -15.56 -18.56 18.87
CA ILE A 233 -16.00 -19.48 17.80
C ILE A 233 -15.59 -20.92 18.10
N SER A 234 -14.40 -21.13 18.66
CA SER A 234 -13.88 -22.48 18.98
C SER A 234 -14.71 -23.19 20.06
N GLY A 235 -15.41 -22.42 20.90
CA GLY A 235 -16.17 -22.95 22.03
C GLY A 235 -15.26 -23.68 23.03
N SER A 236 -15.84 -24.55 23.87
CA SER A 236 -15.09 -25.38 24.82
C SER A 236 -14.45 -26.62 24.17
N SER A 237 -14.23 -26.61 22.86
CA SER A 237 -13.60 -27.72 22.15
C SER A 237 -12.10 -27.76 22.46
N GLU A 238 -11.54 -28.96 22.62
CA GLU A 238 -10.11 -29.19 22.89
C GLU A 238 -9.30 -29.00 21.60
N ALA A 239 -9.34 -27.78 21.04
CA ALA A 239 -8.58 -27.41 19.85
C ALA A 239 -7.08 -27.32 20.20
N ASP A 240 -6.24 -27.79 19.28
CA ASP A 240 -4.79 -27.65 19.40
C ASP A 240 -4.41 -26.16 19.46
N LEU A 241 -3.64 -25.79 20.49
CA LEU A 241 -3.21 -24.41 20.73
C LEU A 241 -2.48 -23.83 19.51
N SER A 242 -1.72 -24.64 18.78
CA SER A 242 -1.04 -24.20 17.55
C SER A 242 -2.04 -23.75 16.47
N SER A 243 -3.10 -24.53 16.25
CA SER A 243 -4.18 -24.19 15.30
C SER A 243 -4.94 -22.94 15.72
N VAL A 244 -5.21 -22.78 17.02
CA VAL A 244 -5.85 -21.57 17.57
C VAL A 244 -4.98 -20.33 17.32
N MET A 245 -3.67 -20.41 17.59
CA MET A 245 -2.75 -19.30 17.37
C MET A 245 -2.60 -18.94 15.88
N GLN A 246 -2.54 -19.93 14.99
CA GLN A 246 -2.53 -19.69 13.53
C GLN A 246 -3.83 -19.03 13.06
N SER A 247 -4.98 -19.50 13.56
CA SER A 247 -6.30 -18.91 13.27
C SER A 247 -6.39 -17.47 13.76
N ALA A 248 -5.88 -17.18 14.96
CA ALA A 248 -5.85 -15.85 15.53
C ALA A 248 -4.95 -14.92 14.71
N HIS A 249 -3.79 -15.38 14.26
CA HIS A 249 -2.91 -14.60 13.40
C HIS A 249 -3.55 -14.31 12.04
N ALA A 250 -4.18 -15.30 11.40
CA ALA A 250 -4.89 -15.10 10.14
C ALA A 250 -6.03 -14.09 10.29
N ALA A 251 -6.81 -14.19 11.38
CA ALA A 251 -7.87 -13.26 11.73
C ALA A 251 -7.35 -11.84 11.99
N ALA A 252 -6.25 -11.69 12.72
CA ALA A 252 -5.61 -10.40 12.98
C ALA A 252 -5.10 -9.76 11.68
N THR A 253 -4.52 -10.55 10.78
CA THR A 253 -4.02 -10.07 9.49
C THR A 253 -5.16 -9.61 8.59
N ALA A 254 -6.22 -10.41 8.45
CA ALA A 254 -7.40 -10.04 7.69
C ALA A 254 -8.07 -8.77 8.26
N ALA A 255 -8.11 -8.66 9.59
CA ALA A 255 -8.62 -7.48 10.28
C ALA A 255 -7.79 -6.22 10.01
N ALA A 256 -6.47 -6.33 10.07
CA ALA A 256 -5.56 -5.25 9.76
C ALA A 256 -5.67 -4.80 8.28
N SER A 257 -5.71 -5.74 7.33
CA SER A 257 -5.88 -5.43 5.90
C SER A 257 -7.21 -4.69 5.63
N ALA A 258 -8.30 -5.15 6.23
CA ALA A 258 -9.62 -4.53 6.09
C ALA A 258 -9.64 -3.11 6.68
N SER A 259 -9.07 -2.95 7.89
CA SER A 259 -8.88 -1.65 8.54
C SER A 259 -8.07 -0.70 7.63
N SER A 260 -6.95 -1.17 7.08
CA SER A 260 -6.08 -0.36 6.23
C SER A 260 -6.75 0.08 4.93
N LEU A 261 -7.59 -0.76 4.32
CA LEU A 261 -8.41 -0.37 3.16
C LEU A 261 -9.46 0.69 3.52
N ALA A 262 -10.17 0.54 4.64
CA ALA A 262 -11.16 1.53 5.09
C ALA A 262 -10.53 2.91 5.32
N TRP A 263 -9.32 2.93 5.90
CA TRP A 263 -8.54 4.17 6.04
C TRP A 263 -8.12 4.76 4.70
N CYS A 264 -7.78 3.94 3.70
CA CYS A 264 -7.47 4.43 2.36
C CYS A 264 -8.70 5.06 1.68
N ASP A 265 -9.89 4.48 1.85
CA ASP A 265 -11.13 5.03 1.33
C ASP A 265 -11.42 6.40 1.96
N TYR A 266 -11.20 6.55 3.27
CA TYR A 266 -11.27 7.85 3.96
C TYR A 266 -10.27 8.86 3.42
N GLU A 267 -8.99 8.49 3.32
CA GLU A 267 -7.91 9.38 2.84
C GLU A 267 -8.14 9.84 1.39
N THR A 268 -8.83 9.05 0.58
CA THR A 268 -9.14 9.37 -0.82
C THR A 268 -10.49 10.03 -1.02
N ALA A 269 -11.43 9.94 -0.07
CA ALA A 269 -12.76 10.51 -0.19
C ALA A 269 -12.72 12.02 -0.49
N ALA A 270 -11.83 12.78 0.15
CA ALA A 270 -11.68 14.22 -0.11
C ALA A 270 -11.19 14.50 -1.54
N LEU A 271 -10.23 13.71 -2.04
CA LEU A 271 -9.73 13.82 -3.42
C LEU A 271 -10.81 13.43 -4.44
N GLN A 272 -11.56 12.38 -4.17
CA GLN A 272 -12.68 11.95 -5.01
C GLN A 272 -13.78 13.01 -5.04
N LYS A 273 -14.14 13.62 -3.90
CA LYS A 273 -15.10 14.74 -3.84
C LYS A 273 -14.64 15.92 -4.70
N LEU A 274 -13.35 16.27 -4.62
CA LEU A 274 -12.78 17.34 -5.44
C LEU A 274 -12.82 17.00 -6.94
N ALA A 275 -12.48 15.76 -7.30
CA ALA A 275 -12.44 15.29 -8.68
C ALA A 275 -13.84 15.11 -9.29
N ASN A 276 -14.83 14.72 -8.47
CA ASN A 276 -16.22 14.54 -8.88
C ASN A 276 -17.03 15.83 -8.81
N ARG A 277 -16.46 16.94 -8.32
CA ARG A 277 -17.17 18.23 -8.31
C ARG A 277 -17.55 18.51 -9.76
N PRO A 278 -18.85 18.52 -10.11
CA PRO A 278 -19.27 18.82 -11.46
C PRO A 278 -18.61 20.14 -11.80
N SER A 279 -17.88 20.18 -12.92
CA SER A 279 -17.32 21.41 -13.44
C SER A 279 -18.48 22.39 -13.61
N GLY A 280 -18.70 23.21 -12.57
CA GLY A 280 -19.97 23.84 -12.29
C GLY A 280 -20.43 24.67 -13.48
N GLU A 281 -21.69 24.46 -13.83
CA GLU A 281 -22.49 25.15 -14.84
C GLU A 281 -21.93 25.14 -16.26
N ALA A 282 -22.75 24.64 -17.18
CA ALA A 282 -22.57 24.68 -18.61
C ALA A 282 -22.47 26.14 -19.12
N GLN A 283 -21.33 26.80 -18.89
CA GLN A 283 -20.85 27.77 -19.85
C GLN A 283 -20.55 26.95 -21.11
N ALA A 284 -21.11 27.43 -22.23
CA ALA A 284 -21.21 26.81 -23.56
C ALA A 284 -20.18 25.69 -23.85
N PRO A 285 -20.50 24.63 -24.62
CA PRO A 285 -19.61 23.47 -24.89
C PRO A 285 -18.15 23.81 -25.24
N ASP A 286 -17.92 24.98 -25.84
CA ASP A 286 -16.60 25.56 -26.11
C ASP A 286 -15.75 25.88 -24.87
N GLN A 287 -16.37 26.13 -23.72
CA GLN A 287 -15.73 26.38 -22.43
C GLN A 287 -15.49 25.11 -21.61
N ALA A 288 -16.27 24.04 -21.80
CA ALA A 288 -16.01 22.75 -21.16
C ALA A 288 -14.71 22.11 -21.65
N ALA A 289 -14.46 22.15 -22.98
CA ALA A 289 -13.19 21.71 -23.56
C ALA A 289 -12.00 22.57 -23.10
N ARG A 290 -12.22 23.89 -22.94
CA ARG A 290 -11.21 24.80 -22.35
C ARG A 290 -11.03 24.59 -20.85
N GLY A 291 -12.07 24.20 -20.13
CA GLY A 291 -12.09 23.92 -18.69
C GLY A 291 -11.33 22.63 -18.35
N ALA A 292 -11.52 21.57 -19.13
CA ALA A 292 -10.72 20.35 -19.04
C ALA A 292 -9.24 20.63 -19.37
N LYS A 293 -8.95 21.42 -20.43
CA LYS A 293 -7.59 21.91 -20.70
C LYS A 293 -7.01 22.79 -19.58
N LYS A 294 -7.83 23.56 -18.86
CA LYS A 294 -7.42 24.36 -17.68
C LYS A 294 -7.22 23.50 -16.42
N MET A 295 -7.98 22.41 -16.27
CA MET A 295 -7.80 21.46 -15.17
C MET A 295 -6.46 20.75 -15.33
N PHE A 296 -6.10 20.35 -16.56
CA PHE A 296 -4.82 19.74 -16.92
C PHE A 296 -3.76 20.72 -17.44
N ASP A 297 -3.92 22.02 -17.16
CA ASP A 297 -2.84 22.99 -17.38
C ASP A 297 -1.69 22.56 -16.46
N PRO A 298 -0.53 22.12 -17.00
CA PRO A 298 0.49 21.45 -16.22
C PRO A 298 0.98 22.30 -15.04
N TYR A 299 0.90 23.63 -15.14
CA TYR A 299 1.19 24.51 -14.00
C TYR A 299 0.04 24.50 -12.97
N LYS A 300 -1.23 24.67 -13.38
CA LYS A 300 -2.36 24.69 -12.44
C LYS A 300 -2.74 23.33 -11.87
N LEU A 301 -2.51 22.23 -12.60
CA LEU A 301 -2.74 20.85 -12.16
C LEU A 301 -1.73 20.46 -11.09
N VAL A 302 -0.45 20.79 -11.29
CA VAL A 302 0.60 20.61 -10.26
C VAL A 302 0.25 21.44 -9.03
N TRP A 303 -0.14 22.71 -9.17
CA TRP A 303 -0.47 23.55 -8.02
C TRP A 303 -1.80 23.18 -7.32
N ARG A 304 -2.90 22.94 -8.05
CA ARG A 304 -4.20 22.54 -7.46
C ARG A 304 -4.16 21.15 -6.83
N HIS A 305 -3.33 20.22 -7.30
CA HIS A 305 -3.25 18.87 -6.73
C HIS A 305 -2.17 18.70 -5.68
N LEU A 306 -1.06 19.47 -5.75
CA LEU A 306 -0.26 19.73 -4.56
C LEU A 306 -1.17 20.30 -3.45
N LEU A 307 -2.10 21.21 -3.78
CA LEU A 307 -3.11 21.73 -2.85
C LEU A 307 -4.19 20.70 -2.45
N ALA A 308 -4.68 19.85 -3.34
CA ALA A 308 -5.70 18.81 -3.06
C ALA A 308 -5.20 17.69 -2.17
N GLY A 309 -3.96 17.22 -2.38
CA GLY A 309 -3.29 16.31 -1.45
C GLY A 309 -3.00 16.93 -0.08
N MET A 310 -3.07 18.26 0.00
CA MET A 310 -3.01 19.01 1.25
C MET A 310 -4.39 19.32 1.84
N HIS A 311 -5.51 19.09 1.14
CA HIS A 311 -6.85 19.44 1.65
C HIS A 311 -7.35 18.55 2.80
N GLY A 312 -6.72 17.40 3.05
CA GLY A 312 -6.95 16.64 4.29
C GLY A 312 -6.26 17.24 5.53
N LEU A 313 -5.33 18.20 5.37
CA LEU A 313 -4.49 18.65 6.48
C LEU A 313 -4.12 20.16 6.48
N LYS A 314 -4.22 20.97 5.41
CA LYS A 314 -3.67 22.36 5.33
C LYS A 314 -4.36 23.42 6.24
N SER A 315 -3.65 23.96 7.24
CA SER A 315 -3.78 25.37 7.73
C SER A 315 -2.42 26.03 7.90
N GLY A 316 -2.34 27.30 7.50
CA GLY A 316 -1.57 28.32 8.21
C GLY A 316 -0.09 28.48 7.88
N LEU A 317 0.26 28.88 6.64
CA LEU A 317 1.27 29.94 6.39
C LEU A 317 1.28 30.28 4.89
N TRP A 318 1.01 31.54 4.56
CA TRP A 318 1.19 32.09 3.21
C TRP A 318 2.16 33.28 3.34
N LEU A 319 3.41 33.10 2.91
CA LEU A 319 4.30 34.22 2.60
C LEU A 319 4.01 34.62 1.16
N GLY A 320 3.65 35.90 0.98
CA GLY A 320 3.07 36.44 -0.24
C GLY A 320 3.92 36.25 -1.49
N MET A 321 3.39 35.49 -2.45
CA MET A 321 3.66 35.72 -3.87
C MET A 321 2.34 36.09 -4.55
N SER A 322 2.16 37.39 -4.78
CA SER A 322 1.01 37.96 -5.48
C SER A 322 1.07 37.60 -6.98
N VAL A 323 0.27 36.62 -7.40
CA VAL A 323 -0.07 36.41 -8.81
C VAL A 323 -1.52 36.86 -9.00
N GLY A 324 -1.71 38.14 -9.40
CA GLY A 324 -3.01 38.71 -9.77
C GLY A 324 -3.94 39.05 -8.61
N GLN A 325 -4.41 40.31 -8.55
CA GLN A 325 -5.10 40.90 -7.39
C GLN A 325 -6.60 40.56 -7.23
N ASP A 326 -7.25 39.77 -8.09
CA ASP A 326 -8.72 39.72 -8.12
C ASP A 326 -9.39 38.37 -7.80
N GLU A 327 -8.66 37.29 -7.50
CA GLU A 327 -9.29 36.04 -7.07
C GLU A 327 -8.51 35.40 -5.92
N THR A 328 -8.65 35.95 -4.71
CA THR A 328 -8.39 35.19 -3.49
C THR A 328 -9.45 34.09 -3.41
N ILE A 329 -9.06 32.87 -3.80
CA ILE A 329 -9.86 31.68 -3.49
C ILE A 329 -9.82 31.56 -1.97
N ASP A 330 -10.89 32.01 -1.30
CA ASP A 330 -11.15 31.70 0.10
C ASP A 330 -11.24 30.18 0.21
N LEU A 331 -10.11 29.56 0.53
CA LEU A 331 -10.07 28.15 0.86
C LEU A 331 -10.66 28.01 2.26
N PRO A 332 -11.72 27.22 2.42
CA PRO A 332 -12.45 27.14 3.66
C PRO A 332 -11.57 26.66 4.82
N HIS A 333 -11.90 27.15 6.02
CA HIS A 333 -11.16 26.94 7.27
C HIS A 333 -11.30 25.50 7.78
N LEU A 334 -10.79 24.51 7.04
CA LEU A 334 -10.81 23.07 7.35
C LEU A 334 -10.17 22.67 8.69
N ASN A 335 -9.58 23.63 9.40
CA ASN A 335 -8.85 23.37 10.64
C ASN A 335 -9.44 24.14 11.83
N ASP A 336 -10.54 24.84 11.58
CA ASP A 336 -11.45 25.22 12.64
C ASP A 336 -12.43 24.06 12.82
N PRO A 337 -12.33 23.26 13.89
CA PRO A 337 -13.27 22.17 14.15
C PRO A 337 -14.71 22.67 14.29
N GLU A 338 -14.90 23.96 14.57
CA GLU A 338 -16.22 24.56 14.67
C GLU A 338 -16.81 24.90 13.30
N SER A 339 -15.98 25.00 12.25
CA SER A 339 -16.45 25.18 10.87
C SER A 339 -17.24 23.96 10.40
N ALA A 340 -18.19 24.18 9.47
CA ALA A 340 -19.00 23.11 8.91
C ALA A 340 -18.14 21.99 8.28
N GLU A 341 -17.06 22.37 7.60
CA GLU A 341 -16.15 21.41 6.97
C GLU A 341 -15.24 20.70 7.97
N GLY A 342 -14.82 21.39 9.05
CA GLY A 342 -14.13 20.77 10.18
C GLY A 342 -14.99 19.69 10.82
N ARG A 343 -16.28 19.97 11.09
CA ARG A 343 -17.23 18.98 11.62
C ARG A 343 -17.46 17.82 10.66
N GLU A 344 -17.60 18.09 9.37
CA GLU A 344 -17.74 17.03 8.35
C GLU A 344 -16.50 16.13 8.30
N GLY A 345 -15.30 16.71 8.34
CA GLY A 345 -14.04 15.95 8.38
C GLY A 345 -13.94 15.06 9.61
N MET A 346 -14.30 15.59 10.78
CA MET A 346 -14.35 14.85 12.05
C MET A 346 -15.35 13.70 12.03
N GLU A 347 -16.53 13.93 11.46
CA GLU A 347 -17.56 12.90 11.31
C GLU A 347 -17.09 11.79 10.36
N LEU A 348 -16.50 12.14 9.21
CA LEU A 348 -15.94 11.17 8.28
C LEU A 348 -14.82 10.34 8.91
N LEU A 349 -14.01 10.96 9.77
CA LEU A 349 -12.92 10.30 10.47
C LEU A 349 -13.44 9.29 11.52
N ALA A 350 -14.45 9.68 12.29
CA ALA A 350 -15.14 8.79 13.22
C ALA A 350 -15.84 7.63 12.48
N GLN A 351 -16.50 7.93 11.35
CA GLN A 351 -17.10 6.92 10.47
C GLN A 351 -16.05 5.97 9.90
N ALA A 352 -14.89 6.47 9.48
CA ALA A 352 -13.79 5.66 8.97
C ALA A 352 -13.23 4.72 10.05
N SER A 353 -13.01 5.23 11.26
CA SER A 353 -12.57 4.41 12.39
C SER A 353 -13.59 3.31 12.71
N THR A 354 -14.88 3.67 12.77
CA THR A 354 -15.97 2.71 13.03
C THR A 354 -16.08 1.66 11.92
N ALA A 355 -15.97 2.08 10.65
CA ALA A 355 -16.00 1.18 9.50
C ALA A 355 -14.78 0.25 9.49
N ALA A 356 -13.59 0.76 9.82
CA ALA A 356 -12.37 -0.02 9.94
C ALA A 356 -12.49 -1.08 11.05
N GLU A 357 -13.05 -0.73 12.21
CA GLU A 357 -13.31 -1.68 13.30
C GLU A 357 -14.35 -2.73 12.93
N ALA A 358 -15.45 -2.34 12.28
CA ALA A 358 -16.49 -3.26 11.84
C ALA A 358 -15.97 -4.24 10.77
N ALA A 359 -15.23 -3.73 9.77
CA ALA A 359 -14.60 -4.54 8.74
C ALA A 359 -13.55 -5.47 9.34
N ALA A 360 -12.78 -4.99 10.32
CA ALA A 360 -11.81 -5.78 11.05
C ALA A 360 -12.48 -6.95 11.81
N ALA A 361 -13.55 -6.68 12.56
CA ALA A 361 -14.29 -7.71 13.29
C ALA A 361 -14.93 -8.76 12.35
N GLN A 362 -15.52 -8.31 11.24
CA GLN A 362 -16.10 -9.22 10.24
C GLN A 362 -15.03 -10.09 9.57
N ALA A 363 -13.89 -9.52 9.19
CA ALA A 363 -12.78 -10.24 8.59
C ALA A 363 -12.17 -11.24 9.57
N ALA A 364 -12.01 -10.86 10.85
CA ALA A 364 -11.53 -11.74 11.90
C ALA A 364 -12.47 -12.93 12.13
N ALA A 365 -13.79 -12.69 12.17
CA ALA A 365 -14.78 -13.74 12.34
C ALA A 365 -14.81 -14.70 11.14
N ALA A 366 -14.78 -14.17 9.91
CA ALA A 366 -14.69 -14.98 8.70
C ALA A 366 -13.41 -15.83 8.68
N ALA A 367 -12.29 -15.26 9.12
CA ALA A 367 -11.02 -15.97 9.22
C ALA A 367 -11.03 -17.12 10.20
N ALA A 368 -11.54 -16.87 11.39
CA ALA A 368 -11.65 -17.87 12.43
C ALA A 368 -12.54 -19.04 11.97
N VAL A 369 -13.67 -18.75 11.31
CA VAL A 369 -14.56 -19.79 10.78
C VAL A 369 -13.87 -20.63 9.71
N LEU A 370 -13.18 -20.00 8.76
CA LEU A 370 -12.46 -20.73 7.70
C LEU A 370 -11.32 -21.58 8.27
N ALA A 371 -10.55 -21.04 9.21
CA ALA A 371 -9.42 -21.74 9.81
C ALA A 371 -9.86 -22.95 10.64
N LEU A 372 -10.97 -22.84 11.39
CA LEU A 372 -11.53 -23.95 12.17
C LEU A 372 -12.22 -25.02 11.29
N GLY A 373 -12.71 -24.62 10.11
CA GLY A 373 -13.32 -25.53 9.15
C GLY A 373 -12.33 -26.40 8.36
N GLN A 374 -11.05 -26.04 8.33
CA GLN A 374 -10.00 -26.83 7.69
C GLN A 374 -9.58 -28.00 8.61
N THR A 375 -10.40 -29.05 8.63
CA THR A 375 -10.07 -30.30 9.32
C THR A 375 -8.93 -31.01 8.56
N GLN A 376 -7.72 -30.87 9.10
CA GLN A 376 -6.44 -31.42 8.65
C GLN A 376 -5.86 -30.85 7.35
N PRO A 377 -4.57 -30.43 7.38
CA PRO A 377 -3.84 -30.19 6.15
C PRO A 377 -3.77 -31.51 5.37
N SER A 378 -4.35 -31.52 4.16
CA SER A 378 -4.09 -32.61 3.23
C SER A 378 -2.56 -32.74 3.07
N PRO A 379 -1.96 -33.93 3.23
CA PRO A 379 -0.51 -34.14 3.09
C PRO A 379 0.01 -33.95 1.65
N THR A 380 -0.81 -33.40 0.76
CA THR A 380 -0.39 -32.92 -0.55
C THR A 380 0.54 -31.73 -0.35
N GLY A 381 1.84 -32.00 -0.41
CA GLY A 381 2.95 -31.06 -0.13
C GLY A 381 3.04 -29.85 -1.06
N LEU A 382 2.00 -29.01 -1.05
CA LEU A 382 2.10 -27.64 -1.52
C LEU A 382 3.00 -26.88 -0.53
N PRO A 383 4.07 -26.23 -1.01
CA PRO A 383 4.96 -25.47 -0.15
C PRO A 383 4.17 -24.36 0.54
N ASP A 384 4.45 -24.16 1.83
CA ASP A 384 3.85 -23.11 2.66
C ASP A 384 4.04 -21.74 2.00
N LEU A 385 3.00 -21.27 1.29
CA LEU A 385 3.02 -20.00 0.56
C LEU A 385 3.18 -18.80 1.50
N ALA A 386 2.92 -18.97 2.81
CA ALA A 386 3.14 -17.94 3.80
C ALA A 386 4.64 -17.63 4.00
N GLN A 387 5.54 -18.56 3.66
CA GLN A 387 6.99 -18.41 3.78
C GLN A 387 7.72 -18.32 2.44
N ALA A 388 7.00 -18.23 1.32
CA ALA A 388 7.63 -18.08 0.02
C ALA A 388 8.53 -16.81 0.00
N PRO A 389 9.77 -16.91 -0.52
CA PRO A 389 10.68 -15.77 -0.56
C PRO A 389 9.99 -14.60 -1.27
N LEU A 390 10.03 -13.41 -0.64
CA LEU A 390 9.35 -12.21 -1.13
C LEU A 390 10.09 -11.57 -2.32
N ASN A 391 11.19 -12.20 -2.77
CA ASN A 391 12.20 -11.65 -3.63
C ASN A 391 12.65 -10.30 -3.09
N THR A 392 12.93 -10.18 -1.79
CA THR A 392 13.31 -8.88 -1.19
C THR A 392 14.54 -8.27 -1.87
N VAL A 393 14.77 -6.96 -1.76
CA VAL A 393 15.97 -6.29 -2.31
C VAL A 393 17.24 -7.05 -1.86
N SER A 394 17.28 -7.49 -0.60
CA SER A 394 18.34 -8.33 -0.05
C SER A 394 18.46 -9.70 -0.74
N GLU A 395 17.34 -10.38 -0.99
CA GLU A 395 17.33 -11.67 -1.70
C GLU A 395 17.76 -11.54 -3.17
N ARG A 396 17.49 -10.39 -3.80
CA ARG A 396 17.92 -10.08 -5.17
C ARG A 396 19.42 -9.78 -5.28
N GLY A 397 20.17 -9.86 -4.18
CA GLY A 397 21.61 -9.57 -4.14
C GLY A 397 21.93 -8.09 -4.35
N ILE A 398 20.93 -7.21 -4.28
CA ILE A 398 21.15 -5.78 -4.31
C ILE A 398 21.57 -5.40 -2.89
N PRO A 399 22.73 -4.72 -2.71
CA PRO A 399 23.22 -4.35 -1.39
C PRO A 399 22.31 -3.27 -0.79
N CYS A 400 21.21 -3.71 -0.18
CA CYS A 400 20.58 -2.98 0.90
C CYS A 400 21.55 -3.03 2.06
N ARG A 401 22.10 -1.87 2.45
CA ARG A 401 22.58 -1.76 3.82
C ARG A 401 21.36 -2.01 4.69
N GLY A 402 21.25 -3.21 5.24
CA GLY A 402 20.30 -3.49 6.31
C GLY A 402 20.58 -2.51 7.45
N PRO A 403 19.61 -2.33 8.38
CA PRO A 403 19.81 -1.47 9.53
C PRO A 403 21.16 -1.80 10.17
N SER A 404 22.07 -0.84 10.16
CA SER A 404 23.43 -1.02 10.67
C SER A 404 23.31 -1.38 12.14
N LYS A 405 24.07 -2.40 12.58
CA LYS A 405 24.11 -2.84 14.00
C LYS A 405 24.31 -1.70 15.01
N MET A 406 24.83 -0.55 14.57
CA MET A 406 24.99 0.66 15.36
C MET A 406 23.69 1.20 16.00
N LEU A 407 22.51 0.84 15.51
CA LEU A 407 21.23 1.35 16.04
C LEU A 407 20.67 0.56 17.23
N GLU A 408 21.15 -0.67 17.50
CA GLU A 408 20.69 -1.45 18.66
C GLU A 408 21.19 -0.85 19.99
N ASP A 409 22.33 -0.15 19.97
CA ASP A 409 22.96 0.43 21.15
C ASP A 409 22.34 1.79 21.59
N SER A 410 21.41 2.34 20.81
CA SER A 410 20.83 3.68 21.03
C SER A 410 19.49 3.68 21.76
N ARG A 411 19.11 2.58 22.44
CA ARG A 411 17.95 2.56 23.36
C ARG A 411 18.25 3.43 24.58
N GLY A 412 18.06 4.74 24.44
CA GLY A 412 18.12 5.69 25.56
C GLY A 412 16.94 5.52 26.52
N ASP A 413 17.21 5.72 27.81
CA ASP A 413 16.29 5.59 28.96
C ASP A 413 14.96 6.35 28.82
N ASP A 414 14.89 7.39 27.98
CA ASP A 414 13.73 8.28 27.89
C ASP A 414 12.47 7.63 27.30
N THR A 415 12.59 6.44 26.69
CA THR A 415 11.46 5.79 26.01
C THR A 415 10.67 4.82 26.91
N GLU A 416 11.27 4.35 28.01
CA GLU A 416 10.67 3.30 28.85
C GLU A 416 9.46 3.77 29.65
N GLN A 417 9.25 5.09 29.82
CA GLN A 417 8.22 5.60 30.72
C GLN A 417 6.85 5.86 30.06
N ILE A 418 6.75 5.88 28.73
CA ILE A 418 5.58 6.53 28.09
C ILE A 418 4.44 5.55 27.74
N LEU A 419 4.64 4.24 27.54
CA LEU A 419 3.57 3.38 26.96
C LEU A 419 3.52 1.91 27.48
N PRO A 420 3.27 1.64 28.77
CA PRO A 420 3.26 0.28 29.31
C PRO A 420 2.14 -0.64 28.79
N SER A 421 1.15 -0.13 28.06
CA SER A 421 -0.02 -0.92 27.62
C SER A 421 -0.04 -1.31 26.14
N LEU A 422 0.89 -0.81 25.31
CA LEU A 422 0.89 -1.10 23.88
C LEU A 422 1.73 -2.34 23.55
N PRO A 423 1.40 -3.10 22.48
CA PRO A 423 2.29 -4.12 21.95
C PRO A 423 3.68 -3.55 21.64
N GLN A 424 4.74 -4.30 21.93
CA GLN A 424 6.11 -3.80 21.79
C GLN A 424 6.42 -3.27 20.38
N ALA A 425 5.94 -3.90 19.30
CA ALA A 425 6.23 -3.37 17.96
C ALA A 425 5.52 -2.03 17.70
N CYS A 426 4.34 -1.82 18.29
CA CYS A 426 3.63 -0.55 18.22
C CYS A 426 4.42 0.55 18.96
N ALA A 427 4.90 0.24 20.17
CA ALA A 427 5.77 1.15 20.93
C ALA A 427 7.07 1.47 20.17
N ASP A 428 7.71 0.47 19.57
CA ASP A 428 8.91 0.63 18.75
C ASP A 428 8.68 1.55 17.53
N ALA A 429 7.53 1.42 16.87
CA ALA A 429 7.17 2.27 15.74
C ALA A 429 6.95 3.73 16.15
N LEU A 430 6.25 3.97 17.25
CA LEU A 430 6.03 5.33 17.78
C LEU A 430 7.34 5.95 18.30
N ALA A 431 8.21 5.16 18.92
CA ALA A 431 9.54 5.61 19.30
C ALA A 431 10.37 6.01 18.07
N ALA A 432 10.32 5.21 17.00
CA ALA A 432 10.99 5.53 15.75
C ALA A 432 10.41 6.79 15.08
N GLU A 433 9.09 7.00 15.16
CA GLU A 433 8.42 8.20 14.67
C GLU A 433 9.01 9.46 15.33
N LEU A 434 9.12 9.46 16.65
CA LEU A 434 9.68 10.58 17.41
C LEU A 434 11.15 10.86 17.08
N ARG A 435 11.97 9.82 16.87
CA ARG A 435 13.37 10.00 16.45
C ARG A 435 13.49 10.61 15.07
N VAL A 436 12.67 10.18 14.11
CA VAL A 436 12.61 10.77 12.77
C VAL A 436 12.25 12.25 12.84
N TRP A 437 11.27 12.63 13.67
CA TRP A 437 10.90 14.03 13.87
C TRP A 437 11.99 14.87 14.54
N ARG A 438 12.72 14.29 15.51
CA ARG A 438 13.89 14.93 16.11
C ARG A 438 14.98 15.18 15.08
N LEU A 439 15.36 14.17 14.29
CA LEU A 439 16.35 14.30 13.23
C LEU A 439 15.94 15.34 12.19
N HIS A 440 14.65 15.38 11.81
CA HIS A 440 14.15 16.41 10.90
C HIS A 440 14.40 17.83 11.45
N SER A 441 14.14 18.02 12.75
CA SER A 441 14.32 19.31 13.42
C SER A 441 15.80 19.72 13.41
N GLU A 442 16.70 18.79 13.78
CA GLU A 442 18.15 19.02 13.79
C GLU A 442 18.72 19.30 12.39
N ILE A 443 18.27 18.57 11.37
CA ILE A 443 18.65 18.81 9.97
C ILE A 443 18.16 20.19 9.52
N SER A 444 16.94 20.58 9.89
CA SER A 444 16.39 21.89 9.56
C SER A 444 17.20 23.02 10.20
N GLU A 445 17.60 22.87 11.46
CA GLU A 445 18.46 23.83 12.15
C GLU A 445 19.84 23.92 11.49
N LEU A 446 20.49 22.80 11.16
CA LEU A 446 21.77 22.79 10.46
C LEU A 446 21.68 23.39 9.06
N ALA A 447 20.59 23.14 8.34
CA ALA A 447 20.34 23.72 7.02
C ALA A 447 20.20 25.25 7.10
N LEU A 448 19.50 25.77 8.12
CA LEU A 448 19.40 27.20 8.38
C LEU A 448 20.75 27.83 8.76
N LEU A 449 21.60 27.10 9.48
CA LEU A 449 22.93 27.58 9.84
C LEU A 449 23.91 27.61 8.65
N THR A 450 23.66 26.83 7.61
CA THR A 450 24.46 26.74 6.37
C THR A 450 23.90 27.60 5.24
N ASP A 451 23.12 28.63 5.61
CA ASP A 451 22.29 29.60 4.83
C ASP A 451 22.87 30.06 3.48
N ARG A 452 24.20 29.98 3.29
CA ARG A 452 24.87 30.37 2.05
C ARG A 452 24.70 29.41 0.89
N LEU A 453 24.31 28.16 1.12
CA LEU A 453 24.26 27.13 0.07
C LEU A 453 22.85 26.88 -0.50
N PHE A 454 21.79 27.24 0.23
CA PHE A 454 20.41 26.98 -0.20
C PHE A 454 19.63 28.30 -0.26
N SER A 455 19.46 28.85 -1.47
CA SER A 455 18.87 30.19 -1.70
C SER A 455 17.39 30.36 -1.31
N ALA A 456 16.79 29.36 -0.69
CA ALA A 456 15.64 29.46 0.19
C ALA A 456 15.56 28.11 0.90
N PRO A 457 15.49 28.05 2.24
CA PRO A 457 15.03 26.85 2.92
C PRO A 457 13.52 26.75 2.67
N GLU A 458 13.13 26.44 1.42
CA GLU A 458 11.83 25.80 1.21
C GLU A 458 11.81 24.62 2.18
N ALA A 459 10.78 24.57 3.03
CA ALA A 459 10.70 23.63 4.13
C ALA A 459 11.11 22.23 3.64
N LEU A 460 12.09 21.63 4.33
CA LEU A 460 12.63 20.29 4.01
C LEU A 460 11.51 19.26 3.81
N LEU A 461 10.38 19.48 4.47
CA LEU A 461 9.16 18.73 4.30
C LEU A 461 7.99 19.59 3.82
N PRO A 462 7.13 19.04 2.94
CA PRO A 462 5.87 19.68 2.58
C PRO A 462 5.02 19.97 3.83
N PRO A 463 4.26 21.07 3.88
CA PRO A 463 3.41 21.41 5.03
C PRO A 463 2.43 20.30 5.44
N ALA A 464 1.93 19.51 4.49
CA ALA A 464 1.06 18.36 4.78
C ALA A 464 1.75 17.27 5.63
N VAL A 465 3.06 17.08 5.43
CA VAL A 465 3.84 16.14 6.25
C VAL A 465 4.06 16.73 7.64
N MET A 466 4.37 18.02 7.74
CA MET A 466 4.55 18.72 9.02
C MET A 466 3.34 18.64 9.96
N GLN A 467 2.15 18.44 9.40
CA GLN A 467 0.92 18.32 10.18
C GLN A 467 0.74 16.93 10.81
N LEU A 468 1.60 15.98 10.44
CA LEU A 468 1.75 14.70 11.11
C LEU A 468 2.72 14.77 12.32
N ASP A 469 3.37 15.90 12.61
CA ASP A 469 4.24 16.00 13.80
C ASP A 469 3.37 16.02 15.07
N PRO A 470 3.46 15.00 15.95
CA PRO A 470 2.68 14.95 17.18
C PRO A 470 3.02 16.08 18.16
N ARG A 471 4.13 16.80 17.97
CA ARG A 471 4.57 17.92 18.80
C ARG A 471 4.11 19.27 18.26
N SER A 472 3.50 19.31 17.08
CA SER A 472 3.10 20.56 16.45
C SER A 472 2.11 21.31 17.36
N PRO A 473 2.39 22.57 17.75
CA PRO A 473 1.51 23.34 18.66
C PRO A 473 0.11 23.55 18.07
N ASN A 474 -0.03 23.44 16.74
CA ASN A 474 -1.32 23.45 16.06
C ASN A 474 -2.23 22.27 16.43
N GLN A 475 -1.69 21.16 16.95
CA GLN A 475 -2.48 20.02 17.42
C GLN A 475 -2.94 20.18 18.88
N ALA A 476 -2.16 20.87 19.73
CA ALA A 476 -2.39 20.91 21.17
C ALA A 476 -3.51 21.88 21.65
N GLY A 477 -3.97 22.80 20.80
CA GLY A 477 -4.89 23.88 21.19
C GLY A 477 -6.23 23.94 20.45
N ARG A 478 -6.62 22.89 19.70
CA ARG A 478 -7.75 22.96 18.76
C ARG A 478 -8.92 22.02 19.04
N PHE A 479 -9.00 21.36 20.19
CA PHE A 479 -10.16 20.51 20.47
C PHE A 479 -10.70 20.72 21.89
N PRO A 480 -12.02 20.85 22.07
CA PRO A 480 -12.61 20.89 23.40
C PRO A 480 -12.47 19.50 24.06
N PRO A 481 -12.24 19.43 25.38
CA PRO A 481 -12.21 18.16 26.09
C PRO A 481 -13.56 17.46 25.95
N THR A 482 -13.57 16.27 25.36
CA THR A 482 -14.73 15.38 25.28
C THR A 482 -14.91 14.65 26.60
N ALA A 483 -15.43 15.37 27.59
CA ALA A 483 -15.95 14.73 28.78
C ALA A 483 -17.16 13.84 28.43
N GLY A 484 -16.95 12.53 28.36
CA GLY A 484 -18.00 11.52 28.56
C GLY A 484 -18.64 10.94 27.31
N LEU A 485 -17.92 10.08 26.59
CA LEU A 485 -18.52 9.12 25.66
C LEU A 485 -17.85 7.75 25.79
N ALA A 486 -17.92 7.18 26.99
CA ALA A 486 -17.87 5.72 27.17
C ALA A 486 -19.16 5.13 26.58
N ALA A 487 -19.22 5.03 25.26
CA ALA A 487 -20.31 4.37 24.55
C ALA A 487 -20.25 2.86 24.86
N LYS A 488 -21.22 2.38 25.64
CA LYS A 488 -21.59 0.96 25.69
C LYS A 488 -21.93 0.53 24.27
N ILE A 489 -21.03 -0.16 23.59
CA ILE A 489 -21.34 -0.88 22.35
C ILE A 489 -22.24 -2.06 22.75
N PRO A 490 -23.52 -2.12 22.34
CA PRO A 490 -24.29 -3.33 22.52
C PRO A 490 -23.77 -4.36 21.51
N VAL A 491 -23.12 -5.41 22.00
CA VAL A 491 -22.91 -6.64 21.22
C VAL A 491 -24.28 -7.29 21.06
N ALA A 492 -25.03 -6.86 20.05
CA ALA A 492 -26.31 -7.45 19.67
C ALA A 492 -26.05 -8.69 18.81
N GLY A 493 -25.96 -9.86 19.46
CA GLY A 493 -25.88 -11.17 18.82
C GLY A 493 -26.17 -12.26 19.84
N ALA A 494 -27.44 -12.65 19.93
CA ALA A 494 -27.97 -13.53 20.96
C ALA A 494 -27.41 -14.97 20.89
N VAL A 495 -26.61 -15.36 21.89
CA VAL A 495 -26.54 -16.74 22.39
C VAL A 495 -27.02 -16.72 23.83
N LYS A 496 -28.14 -17.39 24.07
CA LYS A 496 -28.85 -17.42 25.36
C LYS A 496 -28.09 -18.36 26.32
N ALA A 497 -27.22 -17.80 27.16
CA ALA A 497 -26.55 -18.55 28.23
C ALA A 497 -26.87 -17.94 29.61
N ARG A 498 -27.69 -18.71 30.33
CA ARG A 498 -27.94 -18.84 31.78
C ARG A 498 -27.19 -17.89 32.76
N GLU A 499 -27.98 -17.17 33.55
CA GLU A 499 -27.56 -16.35 34.69
C GLU A 499 -26.92 -17.17 35.83
N VAL A 500 -25.77 -16.70 36.33
CA VAL A 500 -25.28 -16.94 37.69
C VAL A 500 -24.72 -15.61 38.20
N SER A 501 -25.24 -15.14 39.33
CA SER A 501 -24.77 -13.96 40.06
C SER A 501 -23.43 -14.24 40.72
N ASP A 502 -22.58 -13.23 40.86
CA ASP A 502 -22.15 -12.74 42.18
C ASP A 502 -21.24 -11.50 42.07
N ALA A 503 -21.37 -10.64 43.07
CA ALA A 503 -20.76 -9.33 43.20
C ALA A 503 -19.43 -9.39 43.98
N HIS A 504 -18.47 -8.52 43.60
CA HIS A 504 -17.62 -7.67 44.46
C HIS A 504 -16.28 -7.34 43.79
N ALA A 505 -15.96 -6.05 43.67
CA ALA A 505 -14.67 -5.41 44.00
C ALA A 505 -14.54 -4.06 43.27
N ALA A 506 -14.82 -2.96 43.98
CA ALA A 506 -14.44 -1.62 43.56
C ALA A 506 -13.13 -1.25 44.27
N ALA A 507 -12.06 -1.02 43.51
CA ALA A 507 -10.78 -0.54 44.02
C ALA A 507 -10.29 0.67 43.20
N SER A 508 -10.20 1.80 43.89
CA SER A 508 -9.20 2.87 43.80
C SER A 508 -8.50 3.11 42.45
N ILE A 509 -8.97 4.14 41.72
CA ILE A 509 -8.24 4.75 40.60
C ILE A 509 -7.46 5.96 41.14
N GLY A 510 -6.14 5.93 40.94
CA GLY A 510 -5.22 7.02 41.28
C GLY A 510 -5.39 8.22 40.36
N SER A 511 -5.27 9.41 40.95
CA SER A 511 -5.27 10.71 40.29
C SER A 511 -4.06 10.85 39.36
N VAL A 512 -4.29 10.74 38.04
CA VAL A 512 -3.31 11.08 36.99
C VAL A 512 -3.35 12.60 36.76
N SER A 513 -2.18 13.20 36.50
CA SER A 513 -2.02 14.64 36.34
C SER A 513 -2.78 15.18 35.10
N ASN A 514 -3.38 16.37 35.21
CA ASN A 514 -4.22 16.98 34.16
C ASN A 514 -3.48 17.31 32.85
N THR A 515 -2.15 17.29 32.83
CA THR A 515 -1.34 17.58 31.63
C THR A 515 -1.20 16.38 30.70
N ASP A 516 -1.26 15.15 31.23
CA ASP A 516 -1.17 13.92 30.43
C ASP A 516 -2.53 13.54 29.80
N ALA A 517 -3.64 13.92 30.45
CA ALA A 517 -4.99 13.68 29.96
C ALA A 517 -5.31 14.49 28.68
N ALA A 518 -4.80 15.73 28.57
CA ALA A 518 -5.01 16.57 27.38
C ALA A 518 -4.19 16.12 26.16
N ALA A 519 -3.03 15.48 26.38
CA ALA A 519 -2.26 14.85 25.30
C ALA A 519 -2.92 13.53 24.84
N ALA A 520 -3.55 12.79 25.75
CA ALA A 520 -4.32 11.57 25.45
C ALA A 520 -5.65 11.86 24.73
N GLU A 521 -6.29 13.01 24.99
CA GLU A 521 -7.51 13.45 24.29
C GLU A 521 -7.22 14.02 22.89
N ASN A 522 -6.13 14.77 22.70
CA ASN A 522 -5.77 15.31 21.38
C ASN A 522 -5.22 14.24 20.40
N ALA A 523 -4.84 13.06 20.89
CA ALA A 523 -4.41 11.92 20.08
C ALA A 523 -5.58 11.14 19.41
N GLN A 524 -6.83 11.59 19.58
CA GLN A 524 -8.04 10.78 19.30
C GLN A 524 -8.60 10.83 17.87
N LEU A 525 -7.98 11.53 16.92
CA LEU A 525 -8.58 11.68 15.60
C LEU A 525 -7.86 10.90 14.51
N TYR A 526 -6.54 11.03 14.43
CA TYR A 526 -5.73 10.23 13.52
C TYR A 526 -4.93 9.21 14.34
N PRO A 527 -5.25 7.90 14.26
CA PRO A 527 -4.61 6.89 15.10
C PRO A 527 -3.08 6.97 15.02
N ALA A 528 -2.41 6.90 16.16
CA ALA A 528 -0.96 7.12 16.25
C ALA A 528 -0.16 6.19 15.32
N LEU A 529 -0.55 4.90 15.25
CA LEU A 529 0.05 3.95 14.31
C LEU A 529 -0.18 4.34 12.85
N ARG A 530 -1.37 4.82 12.51
CA ARG A 530 -1.67 5.28 11.16
C ARG A 530 -0.86 6.52 10.78
N ARG A 531 -0.67 7.44 11.73
CA ARG A 531 0.21 8.62 11.59
C ARG A 531 1.65 8.21 11.31
N ALA A 532 2.21 7.31 12.12
CA ALA A 532 3.55 6.80 11.95
C ALA A 532 3.71 6.05 10.61
N SER A 533 2.72 5.24 10.22
CA SER A 533 2.71 4.58 8.91
C SER A 533 2.72 5.60 7.77
N ARG A 534 1.87 6.62 7.84
CA ARG A 534 1.81 7.70 6.84
C ARG A 534 3.12 8.47 6.75
N LEU A 535 3.70 8.84 7.90
CA LEU A 535 5.00 9.50 7.96
C LEU A 535 6.07 8.67 7.25
N SER A 536 6.10 7.36 7.49
CA SER A 536 7.10 6.46 6.92
C SER A 536 7.11 6.45 5.38
N PHE A 537 5.96 6.62 4.72
CA PHE A 537 5.90 6.69 3.26
C PHE A 537 6.06 8.12 2.73
N CYS A 538 5.52 9.12 3.43
CA CYS A 538 5.64 10.52 3.05
C CYS A 538 7.11 10.98 3.07
N MET A 539 7.85 10.65 4.13
CA MET A 539 9.27 10.99 4.26
C MET A 539 10.12 10.31 3.17
N ALA A 540 9.88 9.03 2.91
CA ALA A 540 10.57 8.31 1.84
C ALA A 540 10.28 8.89 0.45
N THR A 541 9.10 9.49 0.25
CA THR A 541 8.76 10.19 -0.98
C THR A 541 9.47 11.55 -1.08
N ALA A 542 9.57 12.28 0.05
CA ALA A 542 10.13 13.61 0.15
C ALA A 542 11.67 13.65 0.13
N LEU A 543 12.35 12.53 0.36
CA LEU A 543 13.82 12.42 0.37
C LEU A 543 14.39 11.71 -0.90
N PRO A 544 14.06 12.15 -2.14
CA PRO A 544 14.35 11.39 -3.35
C PRO A 544 15.84 11.27 -3.68
N ALA A 545 16.67 12.23 -3.29
CA ALA A 545 18.10 12.24 -3.61
C ALA A 545 18.90 11.24 -2.77
N SER A 546 18.38 10.85 -1.60
CA SER A 546 19.14 10.08 -0.60
C SER A 546 18.70 8.61 -0.51
N PHE A 547 17.52 8.28 -1.01
CA PHE A 547 17.17 6.91 -1.36
C PHE A 547 17.71 6.61 -2.76
N ASN A 548 18.40 5.47 -2.94
CA ASN A 548 18.98 5.02 -4.21
C ASN A 548 17.91 4.80 -5.32
N GLY A 549 17.26 5.87 -5.80
CA GLY A 549 16.23 5.85 -6.82
C GLY A 549 15.07 4.88 -6.51
N ALA A 550 14.77 4.01 -7.49
CA ALA A 550 13.67 3.05 -7.42
C ALA A 550 13.88 1.94 -6.37
N GLU A 551 15.10 1.44 -6.21
CA GLU A 551 15.40 0.34 -5.28
C GLU A 551 15.30 0.80 -3.82
N GLY A 552 15.72 2.04 -3.51
CA GLY A 552 15.55 2.60 -2.17
C GLY A 552 14.07 2.70 -1.76
N ARG A 553 13.21 3.14 -2.69
CA ARG A 553 11.75 3.16 -2.48
C ARG A 553 11.17 1.75 -2.39
N GLN A 554 11.68 0.82 -3.19
CA GLN A 554 11.28 -0.58 -3.13
C GLN A 554 11.62 -1.22 -1.77
N ALA A 555 12.79 -0.91 -1.19
CA ALA A 555 13.15 -1.35 0.14
C ALA A 555 12.16 -0.86 1.21
N VAL A 556 11.67 0.38 1.07
CA VAL A 556 10.63 0.93 1.96
C VAL A 556 9.31 0.17 1.78
N LEU A 557 8.92 -0.21 0.56
CA LEU A 557 7.73 -1.04 0.33
C LEU A 557 7.85 -2.44 0.96
N GLU A 558 9.02 -3.06 0.82
CA GLU A 558 9.25 -4.44 1.26
C GLU A 558 9.49 -4.58 2.77
N ALA A 559 9.79 -3.49 3.48
CA ALA A 559 9.95 -3.49 4.92
C ALA A 559 8.67 -3.98 5.63
N SER A 560 8.79 -5.00 6.49
CA SER A 560 7.65 -5.71 7.09
C SER A 560 6.72 -4.84 7.95
N GLY A 561 7.24 -3.76 8.55
CA GLY A 561 6.49 -2.90 9.47
C GLY A 561 6.92 -1.44 9.43
N ILE A 562 6.16 -0.61 10.15
CA ILE A 562 6.32 0.83 10.29
C ILE A 562 7.67 1.15 10.94
N ALA A 563 8.03 0.48 12.03
CA ALA A 563 9.27 0.70 12.75
C ALA A 563 10.48 0.46 11.85
N THR A 564 10.46 -0.63 11.06
CA THR A 564 11.52 -0.97 10.11
C THR A 564 11.68 0.12 9.05
N ARG A 565 10.57 0.63 8.48
CA ARG A 565 10.62 1.75 7.52
C ARG A 565 11.17 3.03 8.12
N LEU A 566 10.74 3.38 9.33
CA LEU A 566 11.21 4.58 10.02
C LEU A 566 12.69 4.49 10.38
N ARG A 567 13.21 3.31 10.73
CA ARG A 567 14.66 3.11 10.94
C ARG A 567 15.46 3.28 9.64
N LEU A 568 14.94 2.78 8.50
CA LEU A 568 15.57 3.03 7.19
C LEU A 568 15.65 4.54 6.89
N LEU A 569 14.61 5.29 7.23
CA LEU A 569 14.60 6.75 7.11
C LEU A 569 15.58 7.43 8.06
N GLU A 570 15.61 7.00 9.32
CA GLU A 570 16.53 7.46 10.35
C GLU A 570 17.99 7.39 9.88
N GLU A 571 18.41 6.28 9.28
CA GLU A 571 19.77 6.15 8.74
C GLU A 571 20.08 7.10 7.59
N VAL A 572 19.11 7.33 6.70
CA VAL A 572 19.27 8.24 5.57
C VAL A 572 19.38 9.68 6.08
N MET A 573 18.52 10.07 7.02
CA MET A 573 18.52 11.39 7.65
C MET A 573 19.78 11.62 8.48
N GLN A 574 20.26 10.62 9.22
CA GLN A 574 21.50 10.75 9.98
C GLN A 574 22.69 11.05 9.07
N LYS A 575 22.80 10.40 7.90
CA LYS A 575 23.85 10.72 6.92
C LYS A 575 23.74 12.15 6.39
N GLN A 576 22.52 12.63 6.14
CA GLN A 576 22.31 14.03 5.72
C GLN A 576 22.72 15.00 6.83
N LYS A 577 22.35 14.71 8.09
CA LYS A 577 22.77 15.48 9.26
C LYS A 577 24.28 15.53 9.39
N ASP A 578 24.97 14.40 9.23
CA ASP A 578 26.44 14.33 9.30
C ASP A 578 27.10 15.16 8.18
N GLN A 579 26.55 15.11 6.96
CA GLN A 579 27.01 15.91 5.83
C GLN A 579 26.84 17.41 6.07
N LEU A 580 25.66 17.84 6.54
CA LEU A 580 25.40 19.24 6.87
C LEU A 580 26.26 19.72 8.04
N SER A 581 26.48 18.87 9.05
CA SER A 581 27.36 19.17 10.18
C SER A 581 28.80 19.39 9.73
N MET A 582 29.30 18.56 8.80
CA MET A 582 30.62 18.71 8.20
C MET A 582 30.74 20.01 7.39
N LEU A 583 29.72 20.34 6.60
CA LEU A 583 29.69 21.59 5.83
C LEU A 583 29.68 22.82 6.75
N HIS A 584 28.88 22.78 7.82
CA HIS A 584 28.84 23.84 8.83
C HIS A 584 30.19 24.02 9.54
N ALA A 585 30.88 22.92 9.85
CA ALA A 585 32.22 22.97 10.44
C ALA A 585 33.23 23.62 9.49
N LEU A 586 33.23 23.25 8.21
CA LEU A 586 34.11 23.85 7.20
C LEU A 586 33.82 25.34 7.01
N GLU A 587 32.55 25.75 7.00
CA GLU A 587 32.17 27.16 6.87
C GLU A 587 32.72 28.02 8.03
N LYS A 588 32.71 27.48 9.26
CA LYS A 588 33.33 28.14 10.42
C LYS A 588 34.84 28.30 10.25
N ASP A 589 35.53 27.28 9.77
CA ASP A 589 36.98 27.33 9.56
C ASP A 589 37.38 28.34 8.47
N PHE A 590 36.60 28.44 7.39
CA PHE A 590 36.82 29.45 6.34
C PHE A 590 36.45 30.87 6.78
N GLY A 591 35.41 31.02 7.62
CA GLY A 591 35.03 32.32 8.18
C GLY A 591 36.12 32.91 9.08
N ASN A 592 36.76 32.06 9.89
CA ASN A 592 37.82 32.48 10.81
C ASN A 592 39.13 32.81 10.09
N SER A 593 39.51 32.06 9.05
CA SER A 593 40.74 32.33 8.29
C SER A 593 40.66 33.65 7.49
N GLY A 594 39.50 33.99 6.92
CA GLY A 594 39.31 35.25 6.21
C GLY A 594 39.39 36.50 7.10
N GLN A 595 39.08 36.39 8.40
CA GLN A 595 39.23 37.51 9.34
C GLN A 595 40.69 37.72 9.76
N ALA A 596 41.49 36.65 9.87
CA ALA A 596 42.90 36.74 10.25
C ALA A 596 43.79 37.35 9.16
N GLU A 597 43.45 37.24 7.87
CA GLU A 597 44.17 37.91 6.78
C GLU A 597 43.76 39.39 6.60
N ALA A 598 42.60 39.78 7.11
CA ALA A 598 42.12 41.16 7.03
C ALA A 598 42.59 42.06 8.19
N SER A 599 43.08 41.45 9.28
CA SER A 599 43.69 42.11 10.45
C SER A 599 45.21 42.15 10.33
#